data_AF-A0A7X8MQZ7-F1
#
_entry.id   AF-A0A7X8MQZ7-F1
#
_cell.length_a   1.000
_cell.length_b   1.000
_cell.length_c   1.000
_cell.angle_alpha   90.00
_cell.angle_beta   90.00
_cell.angle_gamma   90.00
#
_symmetry.space_group_name_H-M   'P 1'
#
loop_
_entity.id
_entity.type
_entity.pdbx_description
1 polymer ?
#
loop_
_entity_poly.entity_id
_entity_poly.type
_entity_poly.pdbx_seq_one_letter_code
_entity_poly.pdbx_strand_id
1 'polypeptide(L)'
;MLDYRLKTFLTLCETCNYTMTAQKLNMTQPAVSQHIQFLENHYQVPLISGKGKNFSLTKEGKALQINISMFVENTHVLQTMLWEGKIDFALLKGHFNQNQFEYKLISNETFIGITFMYREAVKKELSQGYLKEIPIRNFNISHPFNLFI
;
A
#
# COMPACT_ATOMS: atom_id res chain seq x y z
N MET A 1 3.78 -5.62 -0.31
CA MET A 1 3.93 -5.22 -1.73
C MET A 1 3.00 -6.12 -2.53
N LEU A 2 2.15 -5.58 -3.40
CA LEU A 2 1.33 -6.41 -4.30
C LEU A 2 2.28 -7.30 -5.11
N ASP A 3 2.02 -8.61 -5.13
CA ASP A 3 2.82 -9.57 -5.89
C ASP A 3 2.88 -9.11 -7.35
N TYR A 4 4.09 -8.90 -7.89
CA TYR A 4 4.28 -8.42 -9.26
C TYR A 4 3.66 -9.37 -10.31
N ARG A 5 3.45 -10.64 -9.96
CA ARG A 5 2.73 -11.62 -10.78
C ARG A 5 1.24 -11.27 -10.92
N LEU A 6 0.61 -10.71 -9.89
CA LEU A 6 -0.77 -10.21 -9.98
C LEU A 6 -0.86 -9.05 -10.97
N LYS A 7 0.12 -8.15 -10.98
CA LYS A 7 0.20 -7.09 -12.01
C LYS A 7 0.29 -7.67 -13.41
N THR A 8 1.07 -8.74 -13.60
CA THR A 8 1.15 -9.46 -14.88
C THR A 8 -0.20 -10.05 -15.29
N PHE A 9 -0.89 -10.73 -14.36
CA PHE A 9 -2.22 -11.28 -14.60
C PHE A 9 -3.24 -10.21 -14.99
N LEU A 10 -3.33 -9.11 -14.23
CA LEU A 10 -4.26 -8.01 -14.51
C LEU A 10 -3.98 -7.37 -15.88
N THR A 11 -2.70 -7.19 -16.22
CA THR A 11 -2.31 -6.65 -17.54
C THR A 11 -2.65 -7.63 -18.68
N LEU A 12 -2.54 -8.94 -18.44
CA LEU A 12 -2.98 -9.95 -19.40
C LEU A 12 -4.50 -9.93 -19.60
N CYS A 13 -5.27 -9.69 -18.54
CA CYS A 13 -6.72 -9.53 -18.63
C CYS A 13 -7.11 -8.30 -19.47
N GLU A 14 -6.35 -7.20 -19.37
CA GLU A 14 -6.59 -5.98 -20.16
C GLU A 14 -6.26 -6.17 -21.65
N THR A 15 -5.13 -6.81 -21.95
CA THR A 15 -4.62 -6.90 -23.32
C THR A 15 -5.16 -8.10 -24.10
N CYS A 16 -5.67 -9.11 -23.39
CA CYS A 16 -6.09 -10.41 -23.97
C CYS A 16 -5.01 -11.04 -24.87
N ASN A 17 -3.73 -10.73 -24.67
CA ASN A 17 -2.64 -11.15 -25.54
C ASN A 17 -1.31 -11.22 -24.79
N TYR A 18 -0.74 -12.41 -24.70
CA TYR A 18 0.53 -12.67 -23.99
C TYR A 18 1.72 -11.87 -24.54
N THR A 19 1.84 -11.73 -25.86
CA THR A 19 2.94 -10.98 -26.48
C THR A 19 2.78 -9.48 -26.21
N MET A 20 1.57 -8.94 -26.31
CA MET A 20 1.31 -7.53 -25.98
C MET A 20 1.50 -7.26 -24.49
N THR A 21 1.11 -8.19 -23.61
CA THR A 21 1.36 -8.10 -22.17
C THR A 21 2.86 -8.00 -21.88
N ALA A 22 3.65 -8.88 -22.50
CA ALA A 22 5.09 -8.92 -22.34
C ALA A 22 5.73 -7.59 -22.75
N GLN A 23 5.32 -7.03 -23.89
CA GLN A 23 5.75 -5.71 -24.36
C GLN A 23 5.36 -4.59 -23.39
N LYS A 24 4.10 -4.55 -22.93
CA LYS A 24 3.59 -3.50 -22.01
C LYS A 24 4.31 -3.53 -20.66
N LEU A 25 4.78 -4.69 -20.23
CA LEU A 25 5.49 -4.86 -18.95
C LEU A 25 7.02 -4.93 -19.10
N ASN A 26 7.56 -4.69 -20.30
CA ASN A 26 8.99 -4.77 -20.59
C ASN A 26 9.62 -6.11 -20.15
N MET A 27 8.95 -7.23 -20.44
CA MET A 27 9.41 -8.58 -20.13
C MET A 27 9.24 -9.53 -21.32
N THR A 28 9.67 -10.78 -21.17
CA THR A 28 9.52 -11.80 -22.23
C THR A 28 8.17 -12.53 -22.11
N GLN A 29 7.63 -13.01 -23.23
CA GLN A 29 6.39 -13.80 -23.22
C GLN A 29 6.48 -15.08 -22.36
N PRO A 30 7.61 -15.82 -22.32
CA PRO A 30 7.79 -16.92 -21.38
C PRO A 30 7.70 -16.50 -19.91
N ALA A 31 8.22 -15.32 -19.54
CA ALA A 31 8.09 -14.80 -18.18
C ALA A 31 6.62 -14.53 -17.81
N VAL A 32 5.83 -13.97 -18.73
CA VAL A 32 4.38 -13.82 -18.55
C VAL A 32 3.73 -15.18 -18.31
N SER A 33 4.03 -16.18 -19.13
CA SER A 33 3.46 -17.54 -18.98
C SER A 33 3.82 -18.16 -17.63
N GLN A 34 5.06 -18.01 -17.19
CA GLN A 34 5.52 -18.49 -15.88
C GLN A 34 4.81 -17.79 -14.72
N HIS A 35 4.55 -16.48 -14.81
CA HIS A 35 3.80 -15.76 -13.78
C HIS A 35 2.36 -16.27 -13.66
N ILE A 36 1.68 -16.49 -14.79
CA ILE A 36 0.32 -17.04 -14.80
C ILE A 36 0.30 -18.44 -14.21
N GLN A 37 1.20 -19.31 -14.66
CA GLN A 37 1.30 -20.68 -14.15
C GLN A 37 1.62 -20.71 -12.65
N PHE A 38 2.46 -19.80 -12.16
CA PHE A 38 2.73 -19.67 -10.74
C PHE A 38 1.46 -19.31 -9.96
N LEU A 39 0.67 -18.34 -10.44
CA LEU A 39 -0.58 -17.95 -9.78
C LEU A 39 -1.60 -19.07 -9.78
N GLU A 40 -1.77 -19.78 -10.90
CA GLU A 40 -2.67 -20.93 -11.00
C GLU A 40 -2.26 -22.04 -10.03
N ASN A 41 -0.96 -22.31 -9.89
CA ASN A 41 -0.44 -23.26 -8.92
C ASN A 41 -0.59 -22.77 -7.47
N HIS A 42 -0.41 -21.47 -7.21
CA HIS A 42 -0.53 -20.92 -5.86
C HIS A 42 -1.98 -20.99 -5.36
N TYR A 43 -2.93 -20.60 -6.22
CA TYR A 43 -4.36 -20.61 -5.90
C TYR A 43 -5.05 -21.96 -6.15
N GLN A 44 -4.35 -22.92 -6.75
CA GLN A 44 -4.87 -24.25 -7.09
C GLN A 44 -6.12 -24.21 -7.98
N VAL A 45 -6.20 -23.20 -8.84
CA VAL A 45 -7.31 -23.00 -9.78
C VAL A 45 -6.79 -22.47 -11.13
N PRO A 46 -7.38 -22.89 -12.26
CA PRO A 46 -7.07 -22.29 -13.55
C PRO A 46 -7.65 -20.89 -13.62
N LEU A 47 -6.87 -19.92 -14.10
CA LEU A 47 -7.27 -18.53 -14.28
C LEU A 47 -7.55 -18.22 -15.76
N ILE A 48 -6.90 -18.96 -16.67
CA ILE A 48 -7.02 -18.79 -18.11
C ILE A 48 -7.54 -20.09 -18.74
N SER A 49 -8.49 -19.96 -19.67
CA SER A 49 -8.99 -21.07 -20.49
C SER A 49 -8.58 -20.89 -21.96
N GLY A 50 -8.22 -21.98 -22.63
CA GLY A 50 -7.71 -21.96 -24.00
C GLY A 50 -6.19 -21.74 -24.11
N LYS A 51 -5.70 -21.59 -25.35
CA LYS A 51 -4.25 -21.41 -25.64
C LYS A 51 -4.02 -20.34 -26.69
N GLY A 52 -2.87 -19.68 -26.62
CA GLY A 52 -2.40 -18.75 -27.65
C GLY A 52 -3.16 -17.43 -27.67
N LYS A 53 -3.57 -16.97 -28.86
CA LYS A 53 -4.29 -15.69 -29.05
C LYS A 53 -5.80 -15.75 -28.75
N ASN A 54 -6.36 -16.95 -28.57
CA ASN A 54 -7.80 -17.17 -28.39
C ASN A 54 -8.14 -17.64 -26.97
N PHE A 55 -7.42 -17.12 -25.97
CA PHE A 55 -7.73 -17.47 -24.58
C PHE A 55 -8.84 -16.58 -24.01
N SER A 56 -9.47 -17.04 -22.95
CA SER A 56 -10.44 -16.27 -22.17
C SER A 56 -10.26 -16.53 -20.67
N LEU A 57 -10.80 -15.66 -19.82
CA LEU A 57 -10.75 -15.85 -18.37
C LEU A 57 -11.72 -16.96 -17.93
N THR A 58 -11.28 -17.83 -17.03
CA THR A 58 -12.16 -18.75 -16.30
C THR A 58 -13.08 -17.99 -15.35
N LYS A 59 -14.02 -18.67 -14.69
CA LYS A 59 -14.84 -18.05 -13.64
C LYS A 59 -13.97 -17.52 -12.50
N GLU A 60 -12.95 -18.28 -12.13
CA GLU A 60 -11.96 -17.98 -11.11
C GLU A 60 -11.03 -16.85 -11.55
N GLY A 61 -10.62 -16.84 -12.82
CA GLY A 61 -9.88 -15.73 -13.42
C GLY A 61 -10.66 -14.42 -13.40
N LYS A 62 -11.95 -14.45 -13.74
CA LYS A 62 -12.84 -13.29 -13.61
C LYS A 62 -13.00 -12.85 -12.15
N ALA A 63 -13.09 -13.81 -11.22
CA ALA A 63 -13.17 -13.51 -9.79
C ALA A 63 -11.86 -12.92 -9.25
N LEU A 64 -10.70 -13.31 -9.79
CA LEU A 64 -9.40 -12.75 -9.43
C LEU A 64 -9.12 -11.40 -10.11
N GLN A 65 -9.79 -11.12 -11.23
CA GLN A 65 -9.80 -9.80 -11.89
C GLN A 65 -10.58 -8.77 -11.06
N ILE A 66 -10.22 -8.64 -9.77
CA ILE A 66 -10.74 -7.60 -8.89
C ILE A 66 -9.97 -6.33 -9.20
N ASN A 67 -10.68 -5.29 -9.62
CA ASN A 67 -10.11 -3.98 -9.79
C ASN A 67 -9.90 -3.34 -8.40
N ILE A 68 -8.75 -3.61 -7.78
CA ILE A 68 -8.38 -2.97 -6.53
C ILE A 68 -7.76 -1.62 -6.87
N SER A 69 -8.51 -0.54 -6.63
CA SER A 69 -7.99 0.81 -6.61
C SER A 69 -7.54 1.17 -5.20
N MET A 70 -6.42 1.88 -5.09
CA MET A 70 -5.91 2.37 -3.81
C MET A 70 -5.74 3.88 -3.92
N PHE A 71 -6.32 4.60 -2.96
CA PHE A 71 -6.20 6.04 -2.83
C PHE A 71 -5.45 6.37 -1.55
N VAL A 72 -4.61 7.40 -1.59
CA VAL A 72 -3.89 7.91 -0.42
C VAL A 72 -4.35 9.34 -0.20
N GLU A 73 -5.12 9.55 0.85
CA GLU A 73 -5.72 10.84 1.20
C GLU A 73 -5.80 10.99 2.72
N ASN A 74 -6.10 12.21 3.18
CA ASN A 74 -6.31 12.48 4.61
C ASN A 74 -7.58 11.79 5.13
N THR A 75 -7.64 11.56 6.45
CA THR A 75 -8.75 10.84 7.14
C THR A 75 -10.13 11.37 6.76
N HIS A 76 -10.32 12.69 6.74
CA HIS A 76 -11.61 13.29 6.39
C HIS A 76 -12.03 12.99 4.95
N VAL A 77 -11.10 13.04 4.00
CA VAL A 77 -11.39 12.76 2.58
C VAL A 77 -11.75 11.30 2.39
N LEU A 78 -11.00 10.38 3.01
CA LEU A 78 -11.28 8.95 2.95
C LEU A 78 -12.63 8.60 3.58
N GLN A 79 -13.00 9.24 4.69
CA GLN A 79 -14.33 9.08 5.30
C GLN A 79 -15.46 9.53 4.37
N THR A 80 -15.31 10.68 3.72
CA THR A 80 -16.28 11.17 2.74
C THR A 80 -16.38 10.22 1.55
N MET A 81 -15.26 9.77 0.99
CA MET A 81 -15.25 8.82 -0.13
C MET A 81 -15.92 7.49 0.25
N LEU A 82 -15.71 7.00 1.47
CA LEU A 82 -16.35 5.79 1.98
C LEU A 82 -17.86 6.00 2.14
N TRP A 83 -18.27 7.14 2.72
CA TRP A 83 -19.68 7.49 2.91
C TRP A 83 -20.44 7.66 1.59
N GLU A 84 -19.79 8.25 0.58
CA GLU A 84 -20.33 8.43 -0.78
C GLU A 84 -20.26 7.16 -1.64
N GLY A 85 -19.68 6.06 -1.13
CA GLY A 85 -19.53 4.81 -1.87
C GLY A 85 -18.52 4.87 -3.01
N LYS A 86 -17.57 5.81 -2.97
CA LYS A 86 -16.47 5.92 -3.95
C LYS A 86 -15.34 4.93 -3.69
N ILE A 87 -15.24 4.39 -2.47
CA ILE A 87 -14.32 3.33 -2.06
C ILE A 87 -15.07 2.31 -1.20
N ASP A 88 -14.68 1.05 -1.28
CA ASP A 88 -15.32 -0.04 -0.51
C ASP A 88 -14.83 -0.13 0.94
N PHE A 89 -13.57 0.26 1.18
CA PHE A 89 -12.95 0.26 2.51
C PHE A 89 -11.83 1.29 2.60
N ALA A 90 -11.47 1.69 3.82
CA ALA A 90 -10.34 2.58 4.10
C ALA A 90 -9.49 2.03 5.26
N LEU A 91 -8.17 2.19 5.16
CA LEU A 91 -7.23 1.95 6.26
C LEU A 91 -6.89 3.29 6.91
N LEU A 92 -7.33 3.50 8.15
CA LEU A 92 -7.15 4.77 8.86
C LEU A 92 -6.23 4.58 10.08
N LYS A 93 -5.32 5.54 10.28
CA LYS A 93 -4.48 5.60 11.48
C LYS A 93 -5.13 6.50 12.53
N GLY A 94 -5.38 5.97 13.72
CA GLY A 94 -5.87 6.74 14.87
C GLY A 94 -7.39 6.63 15.09
N HIS A 95 -7.94 7.63 15.77
CA HIS A 95 -9.36 7.65 16.16
C HIS A 95 -10.25 8.20 15.05
N PHE A 96 -11.41 7.59 14.87
CA PHE A 96 -12.50 8.03 14.01
C PHE A 96 -13.84 7.78 14.70
N ASN A 97 -14.92 8.33 14.15
CA ASN A 97 -16.24 8.14 14.73
C ASN A 97 -16.74 6.70 14.49
N GLN A 98 -16.58 5.85 15.50
CA GLN A 98 -16.96 4.43 15.47
C GLN A 98 -18.49 4.21 15.41
N ASN A 99 -19.30 5.24 15.68
CA ASN A 99 -20.75 5.13 15.55
C ASN A 99 -21.22 5.27 14.09
N GLN A 100 -20.36 5.79 13.20
CA GLN A 100 -20.71 6.03 11.80
C GLN A 100 -20.25 4.91 10.86
N PHE A 101 -19.25 4.13 11.28
CA PHE A 101 -18.63 3.11 10.43
C PHE A 101 -18.32 1.86 11.24
N GLU A 102 -18.62 0.70 10.65
CA GLU A 102 -18.05 -0.56 11.12
C GLU A 102 -16.54 -0.56 10.93
N TYR A 103 -15.81 -1.21 11.85
CA TYR A 103 -14.36 -1.23 11.79
C TYR A 103 -13.76 -2.51 12.35
N LYS A 104 -12.54 -2.78 11.92
CA LYS A 104 -11.70 -3.85 12.44
C LYS A 104 -10.31 -3.31 12.74
N LEU A 105 -9.86 -3.50 13.97
CA LEU A 105 -8.48 -3.18 14.36
C LEU A 105 -7.52 -4.14 13.63
N ILE A 106 -6.61 -3.59 12.84
CA ILE A 106 -5.61 -4.38 12.10
C ILE A 106 -4.36 -4.62 12.94
N SER A 107 -3.78 -3.56 13.51
CA SER A 107 -2.65 -3.64 14.44
C SER A 107 -2.62 -2.44 15.38
N ASN A 108 -2.01 -2.63 16.56
CA ASN A 108 -1.61 -1.54 17.43
C ASN A 108 -0.10 -1.33 17.25
N GLU A 109 0.26 -0.19 16.68
CA GLU A 109 1.67 0.18 16.49
C GLU A 109 2.17 0.98 17.70
N THR A 110 3.33 0.61 18.24
CA THR A 110 3.97 1.41 19.30
C THR A 110 4.57 2.65 18.67
N PHE A 111 3.94 3.80 18.89
CA PHE A 111 4.45 5.07 18.37
C PHE A 111 5.37 5.72 19.41
N ILE A 112 6.64 5.91 19.04
CA ILE A 112 7.54 6.80 19.77
C ILE A 112 7.42 8.17 19.12
N GLY A 113 6.73 9.10 19.78
CA GLY A 113 6.65 10.48 19.31
C GLY A 113 8.03 11.14 19.41
N ILE A 114 8.56 11.61 18.28
CA ILE A 114 9.75 12.44 18.24
C ILE A 114 9.30 13.88 18.02
N THR A 115 9.65 14.77 18.93
CA THR A 115 9.52 16.22 18.77
C THR A 115 10.90 16.84 18.87
N PHE A 116 11.13 17.90 18.09
CA PHE A 116 12.36 18.69 18.19
C PHE A 116 12.10 19.87 19.11
N MET A 117 12.87 19.96 20.17
CA MET A 117 12.90 21.13 21.05
C MET A 117 14.34 21.59 21.20
N TYR A 118 14.53 22.91 21.26
CA TYR A 118 15.83 23.45 21.66
C TYR A 118 16.18 22.95 23.05
N ARG A 119 17.43 22.52 23.24
CA ARG A 119 17.92 22.06 24.54
C ARG A 119 17.66 23.09 25.65
N GLU A 120 17.79 24.38 25.31
CA GLU A 120 17.50 25.50 26.21
C GLU A 120 16.07 25.50 26.74
N ALA A 121 15.09 25.10 25.91
CA ALA A 121 13.67 25.08 26.28
C ALA A 121 13.30 23.96 27.26
N VAL A 122 14.16 22.95 27.41
CA VAL A 122 13.91 21.77 28.26
C VAL A 122 14.92 21.61 29.41
N LYS A 123 15.74 22.65 29.66
CA LYS A 123 16.82 22.61 30.67
C LYS A 123 16.30 22.27 32.08
N LYS A 124 15.14 22.81 32.46
CA LYS A 124 14.55 22.62 33.78
C LYS A 124 14.05 21.19 33.95
N GLU A 125 13.39 20.66 32.93
CA GLU A 125 12.84 19.30 32.91
C GLU A 125 13.95 18.26 32.91
N LEU A 126 15.07 18.52 32.24
CA LEU A 126 16.28 17.71 32.30
C LEU A 126 16.91 17.72 33.70
N SER A 127 17.02 18.89 34.35
CA SER A 127 17.62 18.99 35.69
C SER A 127 16.74 18.38 36.78
N GLN A 128 15.42 18.41 36.60
CA GLN A 128 14.44 17.81 37.50
C GLN A 128 14.18 16.31 37.23
N GLY A 129 14.80 15.75 36.19
CA GLY A 129 14.66 14.32 35.83
C GLY A 129 13.33 13.94 35.17
N TYR A 130 12.49 14.92 34.81
CA TYR A 130 11.28 14.69 34.02
C TYR A 130 11.58 14.28 32.58
N LEU A 131 12.73 14.70 32.05
CA LEU A 131 13.26 14.28 30.75
C LEU A 131 14.63 13.61 30.92
N LYS A 132 14.91 12.64 30.05
CA LYS A 132 16.19 11.92 30.01
C LYS A 132 16.76 11.96 28.60
N GLU A 133 18.04 12.27 28.50
CA GLU A 133 18.77 12.25 27.23
C GLU A 133 19.03 10.80 26.79
N ILE A 134 18.66 10.47 25.55
CA ILE A 134 18.90 9.17 24.94
C ILE A 134 19.83 9.37 23.74
N PRO A 135 21.08 8.90 23.78
CA PRO A 135 22.02 9.10 22.68
C PRO A 135 21.63 8.23 21.47
N ILE A 136 21.17 8.85 20.39
CA ILE A 136 20.91 8.17 19.12
C ILE A 136 22.19 8.20 18.30
N ARG A 137 22.80 7.03 18.05
CA ARG A 137 24.00 6.92 17.22
C ARG A 137 23.63 7.04 15.74
N ASN A 138 24.48 7.69 14.94
CA ASN A 138 24.34 7.86 13.48
C ASN A 138 23.09 8.64 13.01
N PHE A 139 22.51 9.50 13.87
CA PHE A 139 21.41 10.38 13.49
C PHE A 139 21.95 11.71 12.96
N ASN A 140 21.77 11.99 11.67
CA ASN A 140 22.26 13.21 11.02
C ASN A 140 21.07 13.95 10.41
N ILE A 141 20.72 15.12 10.96
CA ILE A 141 19.67 16.02 10.45
C ILE A 141 20.25 17.43 10.40
N SER A 142 20.08 18.09 9.26
CA SER A 142 20.32 19.52 9.09
C SER A 142 19.00 20.23 8.84
N HIS A 143 18.81 21.39 9.47
CA HIS A 143 17.67 22.25 9.19
C HIS A 143 18.19 23.64 8.81
N PRO A 144 17.79 24.20 7.65
CA PRO A 144 18.24 25.51 7.24
C PRO A 144 17.71 26.56 8.21
N PHE A 145 18.63 27.29 8.86
CA PHE A 145 18.30 28.39 9.75
C PHE A 145 18.30 29.68 8.93
N ASN A 146 17.12 30.18 8.59
CA ASN A 146 16.97 31.43 7.86
C ASN A 146 16.63 32.54 8.87
N LEU A 147 17.57 33.46 9.09
CA LEU A 147 17.29 34.72 9.76
C LEU A 147 16.70 35.68 8.73
N PHE A 148 15.42 35.99 8.87
CA PHE A 148 14.81 37.12 8.18
C PHE A 148 14.99 38.35 9.06
N ILE A 149 15.64 39.37 8.50
CA ILE A 149 15.79 40.70 9.09
C ILE A 149 14.78 41.63 8.42
#